data_AF-A0A4Z1J128-F1
#
_entry.id   AF-A0A4Z1J128-F1
#
_cell.length_a   1.000
_cell.length_b   1.000
_cell.length_c   1.000
_cell.angle_alpha   90.00
_cell.angle_beta   90.00
_cell.angle_gamma   90.00
#
_symmetry.space_group_name_H-M   'P 1'
#
loop_
_entity.id
_entity.type
_entity.pdbx_description
1 polymer ?
#
loop_
_entity_poly.entity_id
_entity_poly.type
_entity_poly.pdbx_seq_one_letter_code
_entity_poly.pdbx_strand_id
1 'polypeptide(L)'
;MNLSLYTRSFLRKTIFGRSTSQMSLLTPIAQEFRTLAQCPQLAIAEAEDDIDIRTKYRPFLLDPETEATDWISQLELDSVVTKVEENLVKTSSRLKVLVLYGSLRQRSYSKLMAFEASRILHRLGCDVRVFNPKDLPIRDSVDASHPSVQELRELSLWSDGHIWCSPEQHGNLTAVFKNQIDWIPLATGSVRPTQGRTLSVIQVNGGSQSFNAVNSLRILGRWMRMFTCPNQSSLPMAWKQFEDEGGDGSGKARLLPSGNRERLVDCMEEFVRYTIIMRPHFEIFGDRFSERKERTEKERKKNEVPVDKI
;
A
#
# COMPACT_ATOMS: atom_id res chain seq x y z
N MET A 1 -52.35 -8.75 49.55
CA MET A 1 -52.70 -7.77 50.60
C MET A 1 -51.50 -7.63 51.51
N ASN A 2 -51.02 -6.39 51.67
CA ASN A 2 -49.81 -5.99 52.39
C ASN A 2 -49.68 -6.59 53.81
N LEU A 3 -48.45 -6.85 54.26
CA LEU A 3 -47.93 -6.17 55.45
C LEU A 3 -46.39 -6.24 55.55
N SER A 4 -45.87 -5.18 56.16
CA SER A 4 -44.47 -4.80 56.34
C SER A 4 -43.91 -5.32 57.69
N LEU A 5 -42.59 -5.13 57.84
CA LEU A 5 -41.82 -4.89 59.07
C LEU A 5 -41.02 -6.05 59.71
N TYR A 6 -39.71 -5.78 59.75
CA TYR A 6 -38.77 -5.94 60.87
C TYR A 6 -38.42 -7.33 61.41
N THR A 7 -37.13 -7.65 61.37
CA THR A 7 -36.43 -8.22 62.54
C THR A 7 -34.94 -7.90 62.50
N ARG A 8 -34.43 -7.47 63.65
CA ARG A 8 -33.04 -7.09 63.92
C ARG A 8 -32.19 -8.30 64.29
N SER A 9 -30.88 -8.18 64.00
CA SER A 9 -29.74 -8.58 64.82
C SER A 9 -29.42 -10.07 64.98
N PHE A 10 -28.20 -10.47 64.58
CA PHE A 10 -27.22 -11.01 65.53
C PHE A 10 -25.78 -10.87 65.00
N LEU A 11 -24.90 -10.41 65.89
CA LEU A 11 -23.46 -10.21 65.69
C LEU A 11 -22.71 -11.50 65.34
N ARG A 12 -21.65 -11.39 64.52
CA ARG A 12 -20.33 -11.91 64.89
C ARG A 12 -19.18 -11.17 64.19
N LYS A 13 -18.30 -10.62 65.03
CA LYS A 13 -17.00 -10.04 64.72
C LYS A 13 -16.10 -11.05 64.00
N THR A 14 -15.42 -10.63 62.94
CA THR A 14 -14.05 -11.11 62.67
C THR A 14 -13.19 -9.93 62.25
N ILE A 15 -12.07 -9.78 62.96
CA ILE A 15 -11.06 -8.75 62.84
C ILE A 15 -10.09 -9.16 61.73
N PHE A 16 -9.82 -8.29 60.75
CA PHE A 16 -8.57 -8.32 59.98
C PHE A 16 -8.11 -6.89 59.72
N GLY A 17 -6.85 -6.62 60.07
CA GLY A 17 -6.25 -5.30 60.15
C GLY A 17 -6.14 -4.58 58.82
N ARG A 18 -6.32 -3.26 58.86
CA ARG A 18 -5.95 -2.34 57.78
C ARG A 18 -4.42 -2.26 57.74
N SER A 19 -3.82 -2.91 56.73
CA SER A 19 -2.53 -2.47 56.18
C SER A 19 -2.84 -1.42 55.12
N THR A 20 -2.55 -0.16 55.40
CA THR A 20 -2.51 0.89 54.39
C THR A 20 -1.28 0.67 53.52
N SER A 21 -1.37 -0.22 52.54
CA SER A 21 -0.42 -0.22 51.43
C SER A 21 -0.70 1.03 50.60
N GLN A 22 0.26 1.97 50.61
CA GLN A 22 0.31 3.03 49.61
C GLN A 22 0.34 2.37 48.24
N MET A 23 -0.77 2.45 47.51
CA MET A 23 -0.76 2.26 46.07
C MET A 23 0.12 3.37 45.51
N SER A 24 1.37 3.04 45.16
CA SER A 24 2.15 3.91 44.30
C SER A 24 1.35 4.05 43.00
N LEU A 25 0.85 5.26 42.75
CA LEU A 25 0.36 5.64 41.44
C LEU A 25 1.57 5.54 40.51
N LEU A 26 1.71 4.41 39.83
CA LEU A 26 2.53 4.33 38.64
C LEU A 26 1.85 5.26 37.64
N THR A 27 2.34 6.49 37.56
CA THR A 27 2.03 7.37 36.45
C THR A 27 2.32 6.57 35.19
N PRO A 28 1.33 6.34 34.30
CA PRO A 28 1.64 5.71 33.03
C PRO A 28 2.69 6.61 32.37
N ILE A 29 3.88 6.07 32.13
CA ILE A 29 4.87 6.74 31.29
C ILE A 29 4.16 6.88 29.95
N ALA A 30 3.72 8.09 29.62
CA ALA A 30 3.21 8.39 28.29
C ALA A 30 4.39 8.11 27.35
N GLN A 31 4.32 6.99 26.63
CA GLN A 31 5.29 6.69 25.61
C GLN A 31 5.07 7.72 24.51
N GLU A 32 5.94 8.73 24.43
CA GLU A 32 5.90 9.72 23.36
C GLU A 32 6.14 9.00 22.04
N PHE A 33 5.11 8.94 21.18
CA PHE A 33 5.22 8.37 19.86
C PHE A 33 5.85 9.39 18.91
N ARG A 34 6.81 8.94 18.10
CA ARG A 34 7.46 9.79 17.10
C ARG A 34 6.51 10.10 15.95
N THR A 35 6.45 11.37 15.55
CA THR A 35 5.83 11.79 14.30
C THR A 35 6.77 11.58 13.13
N LEU A 36 6.23 11.55 11.90
CA LEU A 36 7.05 11.48 10.70
C LEU A 36 7.98 12.70 10.53
N ALA A 37 7.63 13.86 11.09
CA ALA A 37 8.49 15.05 11.13
C ALA A 37 9.78 14.81 11.92
N GLN A 38 9.73 13.96 12.96
CA GLN A 38 10.87 13.59 13.79
C GLN A 38 11.74 12.48 13.16
N CYS A 39 11.32 11.93 12.01
CA CYS A 39 12.05 10.89 11.28
C CYS A 39 12.37 11.30 9.82
N PRO A 40 12.92 12.50 9.55
CA PRO A 40 13.13 12.99 8.19
C PRO A 40 14.12 12.13 7.39
N GLN A 41 15.05 11.45 8.07
CA GLN A 41 16.06 10.57 7.47
C GLN A 41 15.47 9.34 6.76
N LEU A 42 14.20 8.99 7.03
CA LEU A 42 13.56 7.87 6.35
C LEU A 42 13.27 8.21 4.89
N ALA A 43 12.78 9.41 4.59
CA ALA A 43 12.52 9.83 3.22
C ALA A 43 13.83 9.93 2.42
N ILE A 44 13.77 9.67 1.11
CA ILE A 44 14.93 9.82 0.24
C ILE A 44 15.19 11.32 0.05
N ALA A 45 16.32 11.79 0.58
CA ALA A 45 16.72 13.18 0.45
C ALA A 45 17.07 13.51 -1.00
N GLU A 46 16.87 14.77 -1.42
CA GLU A 46 17.19 15.21 -2.79
C GLU A 46 18.64 14.95 -3.18
N ALA A 47 19.59 15.08 -2.25
CA ALA A 47 21.01 14.81 -2.48
C ALA A 47 21.35 13.31 -2.68
N GLU A 48 20.49 12.41 -2.21
CA GLU A 48 20.66 10.96 -2.32
C GLU A 48 19.84 10.36 -3.47
N ASP A 49 18.99 11.18 -4.09
CA ASP A 49 18.02 10.76 -5.07
C ASP A 49 18.54 10.96 -6.50
N ASP A 50 18.36 9.96 -7.35
CA ASP A 50 18.67 10.10 -8.76
C ASP A 50 17.73 11.14 -9.40
N ILE A 51 18.30 12.14 -10.07
CA ILE A 51 17.55 13.29 -10.58
C ILE A 51 16.48 12.87 -11.60
N ASP A 52 16.80 11.91 -12.47
CA ASP A 52 15.89 11.44 -13.51
C ASP A 52 14.73 10.65 -12.88
N ILE A 53 15.03 9.80 -11.89
CA ILE A 53 14.00 9.06 -11.15
C ILE A 53 13.11 10.03 -10.36
N ARG A 54 13.70 11.01 -9.67
CA ARG A 54 12.98 12.00 -8.85
C ARG A 54 12.02 12.81 -9.71
N THR A 55 12.52 13.38 -10.81
CA THR A 55 11.70 14.18 -11.73
C THR A 55 10.61 13.35 -12.41
N LYS A 56 10.94 12.15 -12.88
CA LYS A 56 10.01 11.33 -13.67
C LYS A 56 8.95 10.63 -12.82
N TYR A 57 9.35 10.05 -11.68
CA TYR A 57 8.52 9.12 -10.91
C TYR A 57 8.00 9.68 -9.58
N ARG A 58 8.50 10.83 -9.13
CA ARG A 58 8.08 11.44 -7.85
C ARG A 58 7.44 12.83 -7.99
N PRO A 59 6.47 13.01 -8.92
CA PRO A 59 5.75 14.28 -9.05
C PRO A 59 4.84 14.62 -7.84
N PHE A 60 4.75 13.70 -6.86
CA PHE A 60 4.01 13.89 -5.63
C PHE A 60 4.80 14.63 -4.55
N LEU A 61 6.13 14.76 -4.69
CA LEU A 61 6.96 15.43 -3.70
C LEU A 61 6.56 16.91 -3.56
N LEU A 62 6.58 17.37 -2.32
CA LEU A 62 6.31 18.76 -1.96
C LEU A 62 7.64 19.51 -1.85
N ASP A 63 7.59 20.83 -1.96
CA ASP A 63 8.72 21.65 -1.55
C ASP A 63 8.98 21.50 -0.03
N PRO A 64 10.23 21.70 0.42
CA PRO A 64 10.60 21.47 1.82
C PRO A 64 9.80 22.28 2.84
N GLU A 65 9.42 23.52 2.50
CA GLU A 65 8.63 24.39 3.37
C GLU A 65 7.22 23.82 3.60
N THR A 66 6.56 23.45 2.51
CA THR A 66 5.24 22.81 2.58
C THR A 66 5.31 21.46 3.28
N GLU A 67 6.33 20.63 2.98
CA GLU A 67 6.49 19.32 3.59
C GLU A 67 6.67 19.40 5.12
N ALA A 68 7.43 20.39 5.62
CA ALA A 68 7.70 20.56 7.04
C ALA A 68 6.42 20.80 7.87
N THR A 69 5.45 21.51 7.29
CA THR A 69 4.17 21.81 7.93
C THR A 69 3.03 20.86 7.54
N ASP A 70 3.29 19.89 6.68
CA ASP A 70 2.25 19.03 6.12
C ASP A 70 1.60 18.11 7.17
N TRP A 71 0.32 17.78 6.97
CA TRP A 71 -0.41 16.85 7.84
C TRP A 71 0.20 15.45 7.86
N ILE A 72 0.87 15.01 6.78
CA ILE A 72 1.58 13.72 6.77
C ILE A 72 2.76 13.77 7.75
N SER A 73 3.48 14.89 7.82
CA SER A 73 4.59 15.07 8.76
C SER A 73 4.13 14.99 10.23
N GLN A 74 2.86 15.28 10.52
CA GLN A 74 2.28 15.18 11.85
C GLN A 74 1.76 13.78 12.21
N LEU A 75 1.83 12.80 11.30
CA LEU A 75 1.34 11.44 11.58
C LEU A 75 2.24 10.73 12.59
N GLU A 76 1.64 10.19 13.65
CA GLU A 76 2.29 9.33 14.65
C GLU A 76 2.25 7.86 14.18
N LEU A 77 3.36 7.38 13.61
CA LEU A 77 3.46 6.04 13.02
C LEU A 77 4.66 5.25 13.58
N ASP A 78 5.02 5.49 14.84
CA ASP A 78 6.25 5.01 15.48
C ASP A 78 6.48 3.49 15.37
N SER A 79 5.41 2.69 15.51
CA SER A 79 5.49 1.23 15.42
C SER A 79 5.95 0.76 14.04
N VAL A 80 5.40 1.30 12.95
CA VAL A 80 5.84 0.93 11.59
C VAL A 80 7.19 1.56 11.25
N VAL A 81 7.46 2.78 11.71
CA VAL A 81 8.75 3.48 11.56
C VAL A 81 9.88 2.63 12.12
N THR A 82 9.73 2.13 13.35
CA THR A 82 10.71 1.25 13.99
C THR A 82 10.99 0.01 13.14
N LYS A 83 9.97 -0.56 12.49
CA LYS A 83 10.11 -1.77 11.66
C LYS A 83 10.77 -1.47 10.32
N VAL A 84 10.54 -0.29 9.76
CA VAL A 84 11.28 0.19 8.59
C VAL A 84 12.75 0.41 8.94
N GLU A 85 13.06 1.06 10.06
CA GLU A 85 14.45 1.29 10.51
C GLU A 85 15.19 -0.04 10.70
N GLU A 86 14.60 -0.99 11.44
CA GLU A 86 15.13 -2.35 11.61
C GLU A 86 15.35 -3.06 10.26
N ASN A 87 14.39 -2.94 9.32
CA ASN A 87 14.50 -3.55 8.00
C ASN A 87 15.61 -2.92 7.16
N LEU A 88 15.78 -1.60 7.19
CA LEU A 88 16.82 -0.87 6.48
C LEU A 88 18.20 -1.23 7.01
N VAL A 89 18.38 -1.29 8.32
CA VAL A 89 19.64 -1.74 8.94
C VAL A 89 19.97 -3.18 8.51
N LYS A 90 18.97 -4.07 8.49
CA LYS A 90 19.17 -5.48 8.17
C LYS A 90 19.46 -5.75 6.69
N THR A 91 18.81 -5.01 5.79
CA THR A 91 18.80 -5.33 4.35
C THR A 91 19.56 -4.33 3.48
N SER A 92 19.86 -3.14 4.02
CA SER A 92 20.39 -1.99 3.29
C SER A 92 19.58 -1.67 2.02
N SER A 93 18.28 -2.00 2.00
CA SER A 93 17.43 -1.93 0.82
C SER A 93 16.01 -1.48 1.19
N ARG A 94 15.61 -0.33 0.64
CA ARG A 94 14.28 0.26 0.78
C ARG A 94 13.22 -0.63 0.12
N LEU A 95 12.00 -0.58 0.65
CA LEU A 95 10.85 -1.20 -0.03
C LEU A 95 10.56 -0.46 -1.33
N LYS A 96 10.43 -1.20 -2.43
CA LYS A 96 10.20 -0.65 -3.76
C LYS A 96 8.71 -0.69 -4.08
N VAL A 97 8.09 0.47 -4.29
CA VAL A 97 6.63 0.57 -4.47
C VAL A 97 6.28 1.20 -5.80
N LEU A 98 5.57 0.45 -6.65
CA LEU A 98 4.99 0.97 -7.87
C LEU A 98 3.56 1.45 -7.62
N VAL A 99 3.25 2.67 -8.00
CA VAL A 99 1.92 3.27 -7.87
C VAL A 99 1.31 3.47 -9.25
N LEU A 100 0.11 2.92 -9.45
CA LEU A 100 -0.66 3.04 -10.69
C LEU A 100 -1.98 3.79 -10.40
N TYR A 101 -2.40 4.68 -11.32
CA TYR A 101 -3.67 5.40 -11.22
C TYR A 101 -4.52 5.31 -12.50
N GLY A 102 -5.84 5.38 -12.34
CA GLY A 102 -6.81 5.04 -13.38
C GLY A 102 -7.47 6.20 -14.13
N SER A 103 -6.87 7.39 -14.23
CA SER A 103 -7.50 8.50 -14.93
C SER A 103 -6.49 9.48 -15.52
N LEU A 104 -6.71 9.83 -16.79
CA LEU A 104 -5.93 10.81 -17.56
C LEU A 104 -6.56 12.21 -17.56
N ARG A 105 -7.65 12.43 -16.83
CA ARG A 105 -8.27 13.75 -16.71
C ARG A 105 -7.27 14.74 -16.09
N GLN A 106 -7.33 16.00 -16.51
CA GLN A 106 -6.54 17.07 -15.90
C GLN A 106 -6.78 17.13 -14.38
N ARG A 107 -8.05 17.20 -13.95
CA ARG A 107 -8.45 17.00 -12.55
C ARG A 107 -8.78 15.54 -12.29
N SER A 108 -7.78 14.79 -11.85
CA SER A 108 -7.89 13.35 -11.59
C SER A 108 -7.80 13.05 -10.09
N TYR A 109 -8.94 12.72 -9.47
CA TYR A 109 -8.98 12.37 -8.04
C TYR A 109 -8.24 11.06 -7.71
N SER A 110 -8.17 10.10 -8.65
CA SER A 110 -7.37 8.89 -8.43
C SER A 110 -5.86 9.21 -8.48
N LYS A 111 -5.43 10.18 -9.30
CA LYS A 111 -4.05 10.68 -9.28
C LYS A 111 -3.74 11.40 -7.97
N LEU A 112 -4.63 12.28 -7.50
CA LEU A 112 -4.47 12.97 -6.21
C LEU A 112 -4.39 11.97 -5.04
N MET A 113 -5.30 11.00 -5.01
CA MET A 113 -5.32 9.96 -3.99
C MET A 113 -4.08 9.06 -4.03
N ALA A 114 -3.60 8.71 -5.24
CA ALA A 114 -2.34 7.99 -5.44
C ALA A 114 -1.13 8.80 -4.96
N PHE A 115 -1.13 10.12 -5.14
CA PHE A 115 -0.06 10.99 -4.65
C PHE A 115 -0.04 11.09 -3.13
N GLU A 116 -1.19 11.16 -2.45
CA GLU A 116 -1.25 11.11 -0.98
C GLU A 116 -0.74 9.78 -0.43
N ALA A 117 -1.13 8.65 -1.04
CA ALA A 117 -0.55 7.34 -0.72
C ALA A 117 0.97 7.34 -0.89
N SER A 118 1.46 7.92 -1.99
CA SER A 118 2.89 7.99 -2.31
C SER A 118 3.67 8.84 -1.30
N ARG A 119 3.12 9.97 -0.86
CA ARG A 119 3.73 10.84 0.17
C ARG A 119 3.86 10.11 1.51
N ILE A 120 2.81 9.42 1.96
CA ILE A 120 2.86 8.64 3.19
C ILE A 120 3.95 7.56 3.10
N LEU A 121 3.96 6.78 2.01
CA LEU A 121 4.93 5.70 1.82
C LEU A 121 6.38 6.22 1.70
N HIS A 122 6.57 7.35 1.02
CA HIS A 122 7.88 8.00 0.90
C HIS A 122 8.39 8.46 2.27
N ARG A 123 7.53 9.08 3.10
CA ARG A 123 7.86 9.46 4.48
C ARG A 123 8.08 8.26 5.40
N LEU A 124 7.47 7.11 5.09
CA LEU A 124 7.78 5.81 5.70
C LEU A 124 9.03 5.13 5.11
N GLY A 125 9.82 5.83 4.29
CA GLY A 125 11.11 5.37 3.80
C GLY A 125 11.10 4.38 2.63
N CYS A 126 9.97 4.24 1.95
CA CYS A 126 9.86 3.47 0.72
C CYS A 126 10.48 4.23 -0.47
N ASP A 127 11.10 3.51 -1.41
CA ASP A 127 11.35 4.03 -2.76
C ASP A 127 10.05 3.90 -3.56
N VAL A 128 9.36 5.02 -3.77
CA VAL A 128 8.05 5.06 -4.43
C VAL A 128 8.20 5.62 -5.84
N ARG A 129 7.63 4.92 -6.83
CA ARG A 129 7.59 5.37 -8.23
C ARG A 129 6.17 5.35 -8.76
N VAL A 130 5.68 6.50 -9.22
CA VAL A 130 4.35 6.62 -9.84
C VAL A 130 4.50 6.54 -11.35
N PHE A 131 3.84 5.57 -11.99
CA PHE A 131 3.81 5.46 -13.44
C PHE A 131 2.78 6.43 -14.04
N ASN A 132 3.16 7.14 -15.10
CA ASN A 132 2.26 8.01 -15.86
C ASN A 132 1.73 7.27 -17.10
N PRO A 133 0.43 6.89 -17.16
CA PRO A 133 -0.10 6.09 -18.25
C PRO A 133 -0.53 6.91 -19.48
N LYS A 134 -0.18 8.20 -19.58
CA LYS A 134 -0.63 9.09 -20.67
C LYS A 134 -0.28 8.56 -22.06
N ASP A 135 0.95 8.05 -22.22
CA ASP A 135 1.48 7.57 -23.50
C ASP A 135 1.46 6.03 -23.60
N LEU A 136 0.71 5.36 -22.72
CA LEU A 136 0.57 3.91 -22.74
C LEU A 136 -0.44 3.49 -23.84
N PRO A 137 -0.01 2.76 -24.88
CA PRO A 137 -0.90 2.31 -25.95
C PRO A 137 -1.94 1.32 -25.43
N ILE A 138 -3.03 1.12 -26.18
CA ILE A 138 -4.01 0.08 -25.84
C ILE A 138 -3.34 -1.29 -26.02
N ARG A 139 -3.60 -2.21 -25.09
CA ARG A 139 -3.09 -3.59 -25.18
C ARG A 139 -3.38 -4.19 -26.55
N ASP A 140 -2.35 -4.81 -27.13
CA ASP A 140 -2.34 -5.44 -28.46
C ASP A 140 -2.45 -4.48 -29.66
N SER A 141 -2.40 -3.16 -29.45
CA SER A 141 -2.38 -2.18 -30.56
C SER A 141 -0.98 -1.96 -31.16
N VAL A 142 0.08 -2.29 -30.41
CA VAL A 142 1.50 -2.18 -30.80
C VAL A 142 2.30 -3.33 -30.19
N ASP A 143 3.55 -3.48 -30.63
CA ASP A 143 4.47 -4.46 -30.01
C ASP A 143 4.82 -4.11 -28.56
N ALA A 144 5.18 -5.12 -27.77
CA ALA A 144 5.61 -4.94 -26.40
C ALA A 144 6.90 -4.12 -26.27
N SER A 145 7.69 -3.93 -27.34
CA SER A 145 8.87 -3.06 -27.39
C SER A 145 8.57 -1.56 -27.27
N HIS A 146 7.29 -1.16 -27.28
CA HIS A 146 6.92 0.25 -27.10
C HIS A 146 7.49 0.82 -25.79
N PRO A 147 8.13 2.01 -25.79
CA PRO A 147 8.86 2.52 -24.63
C PRO A 147 8.04 2.58 -23.33
N SER A 148 6.79 3.07 -23.40
CA SER A 148 5.90 3.13 -22.23
C SER A 148 5.51 1.74 -21.69
N VAL A 149 5.46 0.71 -22.56
CA VAL A 149 5.17 -0.66 -22.17
C VAL A 149 6.38 -1.29 -21.47
N GLN A 150 7.59 -1.10 -22.01
CA GLN A 150 8.83 -1.55 -21.39
C GLN A 150 9.00 -0.91 -20.01
N GLU A 151 8.81 0.40 -19.92
CA GLU A 151 8.85 1.15 -18.67
C GLU A 151 7.89 0.58 -17.61
N LEU A 152 6.62 0.35 -17.96
CA LEU A 152 5.65 -0.22 -17.04
C LEU A 152 6.06 -1.62 -16.54
N ARG A 153 6.60 -2.45 -17.44
CA ARG A 153 7.05 -3.81 -17.11
C ARG A 153 8.29 -3.81 -16.24
N GLU A 154 9.24 -2.93 -16.52
CA GLU A 154 10.46 -2.75 -15.72
C GLU A 154 10.11 -2.24 -14.32
N LEU A 155 9.20 -1.28 -14.19
CA LEU A 155 8.71 -0.82 -12.89
C LEU A 155 7.99 -1.93 -12.12
N SER A 156 7.16 -2.74 -12.78
CA SER A 156 6.52 -3.88 -12.12
C SER A 156 7.55 -4.92 -11.69
N LEU A 157 8.58 -5.18 -12.50
CA LEU A 157 9.64 -6.11 -12.15
C LEU A 157 10.47 -5.60 -10.97
N TRP A 158 10.77 -4.31 -10.95
CA TRP A 158 11.53 -3.62 -9.90
C TRP A 158 10.84 -3.63 -8.53
N SER A 159 9.50 -3.59 -8.50
CA SER A 159 8.74 -3.40 -7.27
C SER A 159 8.78 -4.60 -6.31
N ASP A 160 8.63 -4.32 -5.02
CA ASP A 160 8.28 -5.29 -3.97
C ASP A 160 6.76 -5.37 -3.76
N GLY A 161 6.04 -4.29 -4.08
CA GLY A 161 4.60 -4.21 -3.97
C GLY A 161 4.00 -3.06 -4.77
N HIS A 162 2.69 -3.12 -5.00
CA HIS A 162 1.97 -2.11 -5.77
C HIS A 162 0.89 -1.39 -4.96
N ILE A 163 0.63 -0.14 -5.32
CA ILE A 163 -0.59 0.60 -4.96
C ILE A 163 -1.41 0.82 -6.23
N TRP A 164 -2.66 0.34 -6.22
CA TRP A 164 -3.57 0.43 -7.36
C TRP A 164 -4.73 1.36 -7.05
N CYS A 165 -4.80 2.52 -7.72
CA CYS A 165 -5.85 3.51 -7.51
C CYS A 165 -6.72 3.70 -8.76
N SER A 166 -7.94 3.17 -8.77
CA SER A 166 -8.89 3.37 -9.89
C SER A 166 -10.05 4.27 -9.48
N PRO A 167 -10.50 5.21 -10.32
CA PRO A 167 -11.86 5.72 -10.22
C PRO A 167 -12.87 4.58 -10.42
N GLU A 168 -14.08 4.79 -9.94
CA GLU A 168 -15.24 4.05 -10.41
C GLU A 168 -15.92 4.81 -11.56
N GLN A 169 -15.95 4.20 -12.75
CA GLN A 169 -16.63 4.75 -13.91
C GLN A 169 -17.63 3.74 -14.44
N HIS A 170 -18.89 4.17 -14.61
CA HIS A 170 -20.03 3.29 -14.95
C HIS A 170 -20.13 2.06 -14.02
N GLY A 171 -19.84 2.26 -12.73
CA GLY A 171 -19.92 1.22 -11.70
C GLY A 171 -18.79 0.19 -11.74
N ASN A 172 -17.69 0.42 -12.46
CA ASN A 172 -16.56 -0.50 -12.56
C ASN A 172 -15.20 0.22 -12.58
N LEU A 173 -14.10 -0.54 -12.53
CA LEU A 173 -12.75 0.00 -12.73
C LEU A 173 -12.60 0.58 -14.15
N THR A 174 -11.71 1.55 -14.29
CA THR A 174 -11.55 2.28 -15.56
C THR A 174 -10.76 1.49 -16.61
N ALA A 175 -11.04 1.76 -17.89
CA ALA A 175 -10.24 1.22 -19.00
C ALA A 175 -8.77 1.64 -18.92
N VAL A 176 -8.50 2.89 -18.52
CA VAL A 176 -7.13 3.40 -18.29
C VAL A 176 -6.39 2.55 -17.25
N PHE A 177 -7.06 2.19 -16.16
CA PHE A 177 -6.46 1.32 -15.16
C PHE A 177 -6.26 -0.10 -15.67
N LYS A 178 -7.31 -0.68 -16.29
CA LYS A 178 -7.29 -2.05 -16.78
C LYS A 178 -6.20 -2.27 -17.83
N ASN A 179 -6.02 -1.30 -18.74
CA ASN A 179 -5.00 -1.32 -19.78
C ASN A 179 -3.58 -1.45 -19.21
N GLN A 180 -3.28 -0.77 -18.10
CA GLN A 180 -1.98 -0.92 -17.42
C GLN A 180 -1.76 -2.36 -16.94
N ILE A 181 -2.73 -2.96 -16.24
CA ILE A 181 -2.62 -4.34 -15.77
C ILE A 181 -2.52 -5.31 -16.94
N ASP A 182 -3.26 -5.07 -18.02
CA ASP A 182 -3.24 -5.90 -19.20
C ASP A 182 -1.87 -5.93 -19.87
N TRP A 183 -1.05 -4.88 -19.76
CA TRP A 183 0.32 -4.89 -20.27
C TRP A 183 1.32 -5.70 -19.44
N ILE A 184 0.99 -6.01 -18.18
CA ILE A 184 1.87 -6.76 -17.27
C ILE A 184 1.60 -8.26 -17.42
N PRO A 185 2.56 -9.04 -17.97
CA PRO A 185 2.35 -10.48 -18.14
C PRO A 185 2.51 -11.21 -16.80
N LEU A 186 1.82 -12.34 -16.65
CA LEU A 186 2.07 -13.25 -15.52
C LEU A 186 3.48 -13.84 -15.56
N ALA A 187 4.05 -14.02 -16.76
CA ALA A 187 5.33 -14.65 -17.01
C ALA A 187 5.99 -14.10 -18.28
N THR A 188 7.28 -13.78 -18.18
CA THR A 188 8.18 -13.57 -19.34
C THR A 188 9.37 -14.50 -19.17
N GLY A 189 9.36 -15.65 -19.84
CA GLY A 189 10.34 -16.72 -19.58
C GLY A 189 10.25 -17.24 -18.14
N SER A 190 11.33 -17.13 -17.37
CA SER A 190 11.38 -17.46 -15.93
C SER A 190 10.93 -16.32 -15.02
N VAL A 191 10.86 -15.08 -15.53
CA VAL A 191 10.55 -13.90 -14.74
C VAL A 191 9.04 -13.80 -14.47
N ARG A 192 8.67 -13.43 -13.24
CA ARG A 192 7.27 -13.24 -12.79
C ARG A 192 7.12 -11.82 -12.20
N PRO A 193 6.67 -10.82 -12.99
CA PRO A 193 6.67 -9.40 -12.58
C PRO A 193 5.73 -9.02 -11.44
N THR A 194 4.76 -9.87 -11.07
CA THR A 194 3.80 -9.56 -9.99
C THR A 194 3.69 -10.64 -8.94
N GLN A 195 4.11 -11.87 -9.25
CA GLN A 195 3.90 -13.01 -8.36
C GLN A 195 4.58 -12.80 -7.01
N GLY A 196 3.83 -13.01 -5.94
CA GLY A 196 4.32 -12.92 -4.56
C GLY A 196 4.42 -11.50 -4.00
N ARG A 197 4.30 -10.46 -4.84
CA ARG A 197 4.36 -9.06 -4.40
C ARG A 197 3.12 -8.66 -3.61
N THR A 198 3.26 -7.69 -2.71
CA THR A 198 2.14 -7.13 -1.94
C THR A 198 1.33 -6.15 -2.79
N LEU A 199 0.05 -5.99 -2.48
CA LEU A 199 -0.84 -5.08 -3.19
C LEU A 199 -1.76 -4.35 -2.21
N SER A 200 -1.89 -3.03 -2.34
CA SER A 200 -2.96 -2.24 -1.72
C SER A 200 -3.86 -1.64 -2.80
N VAL A 201 -5.18 -1.64 -2.57
CA VAL A 201 -6.17 -1.19 -3.55
C VAL A 201 -6.96 0.01 -3.01
N ILE A 202 -7.16 0.99 -3.88
CA ILE A 202 -7.80 2.26 -3.59
C ILE A 202 -8.81 2.55 -4.70
N GLN A 203 -9.98 3.07 -4.34
CA GLN A 203 -10.87 3.72 -5.32
C GLN A 203 -11.29 5.13 -4.91
N VAL A 204 -11.72 5.89 -5.91
CA VAL A 204 -12.40 7.17 -5.74
C VAL A 204 -13.73 7.17 -6.49
N ASN A 205 -14.73 7.84 -5.92
CA ASN A 205 -16.08 7.89 -6.47
C ASN A 205 -16.51 9.35 -6.69
N GLY A 206 -17.22 9.61 -7.78
CA GLY A 206 -17.86 10.92 -7.99
C GLY A 206 -19.12 11.11 -7.14
N GLY A 207 -19.83 10.02 -6.85
CA GLY A 207 -21.08 9.99 -6.07
C GLY A 207 -20.91 9.37 -4.68
N SER A 208 -21.99 8.77 -4.18
CA SER A 208 -22.02 8.03 -2.92
C SER A 208 -20.97 6.91 -2.87
N GLN A 209 -20.69 6.43 -1.66
CA GLN A 209 -19.70 5.38 -1.46
C GLN A 209 -20.08 4.11 -2.22
N SER A 210 -19.09 3.52 -2.87
CA SER A 210 -19.16 2.25 -3.58
C SER A 210 -17.89 1.45 -3.31
N PHE A 211 -17.91 0.18 -3.67
CA PHE A 211 -16.75 -0.72 -3.55
C PHE A 211 -16.50 -1.55 -4.82
N ASN A 212 -17.20 -1.26 -5.92
CA ASN A 212 -17.13 -2.11 -7.10
C ASN A 212 -15.72 -2.12 -7.71
N ALA A 213 -15.10 -0.94 -7.84
CA ALA A 213 -13.75 -0.84 -8.39
C ALA A 213 -12.72 -1.61 -7.52
N VAL A 214 -12.69 -1.41 -6.19
CA VAL A 214 -11.74 -2.13 -5.31
C VAL A 214 -12.02 -3.63 -5.25
N ASN A 215 -13.28 -4.07 -5.35
CA ASN A 215 -13.62 -5.49 -5.43
C ASN A 215 -13.04 -6.12 -6.71
N SER A 216 -13.22 -5.46 -7.85
CA SER A 216 -12.61 -5.90 -9.11
C SER A 216 -11.09 -5.86 -9.07
N LEU A 217 -10.48 -4.83 -8.47
CA LEU A 217 -9.02 -4.74 -8.30
C LEU A 217 -8.48 -5.86 -7.40
N ARG A 218 -9.20 -6.23 -6.34
CA ARG A 218 -8.81 -7.34 -5.45
C ARG A 218 -8.83 -8.68 -6.19
N ILE A 219 -9.87 -8.90 -7.00
CA ILE A 219 -9.94 -10.06 -7.90
C ILE A 219 -8.77 -10.01 -8.88
N LEU A 220 -8.50 -8.88 -9.55
CA LEU A 220 -7.34 -8.74 -10.44
C LEU A 220 -6.01 -9.04 -9.72
N GLY A 221 -5.81 -8.57 -8.50
CA GLY A 221 -4.63 -8.85 -7.69
C GLY A 221 -4.42 -10.36 -7.47
N ARG A 222 -5.51 -11.09 -7.18
CA ARG A 222 -5.49 -12.56 -7.10
C ARG A 222 -5.09 -13.21 -8.43
N TRP A 223 -5.63 -12.71 -9.56
CA TRP A 223 -5.24 -13.17 -10.90
C TRP A 223 -3.75 -12.94 -11.16
N MET A 224 -3.22 -11.79 -10.74
CA MET A 224 -1.80 -11.41 -10.84
C MET A 224 -0.91 -12.11 -9.79
N ARG A 225 -1.46 -13.03 -8.99
CA ARG A 225 -0.76 -13.80 -7.94
C ARG A 225 -0.09 -12.89 -6.89
N MET A 226 -0.69 -11.73 -6.61
CA MET A 226 -0.25 -10.78 -5.59
C MET A 226 -0.93 -11.07 -4.24
N PHE A 227 -0.28 -10.67 -3.14
CA PHE A 227 -0.87 -10.66 -1.81
C PHE A 227 -1.57 -9.32 -1.57
N THR A 228 -2.86 -9.27 -1.91
CA THR A 228 -3.68 -8.08 -1.67
C THR A 228 -3.97 -7.91 -0.18
N CYS A 229 -3.49 -6.82 0.40
CA CYS A 229 -3.69 -6.46 1.80
C CYS A 229 -5.19 -6.45 2.15
N PRO A 230 -5.58 -6.89 3.35
CA PRO A 230 -6.98 -6.90 3.77
C PRO A 230 -7.64 -5.52 3.70
N ASN A 231 -6.97 -4.49 4.20
CA ASN A 231 -7.50 -3.13 4.25
C ASN A 231 -7.53 -2.50 2.85
N GLN A 232 -8.47 -1.58 2.64
CA GLN A 232 -8.67 -0.88 1.37
C GLN A 232 -9.34 0.48 1.58
N SER A 233 -9.08 1.42 0.66
CA SER A 233 -9.64 2.76 0.70
C SER A 233 -10.67 2.97 -0.42
N SER A 234 -11.82 3.55 -0.07
CA SER A 234 -12.85 3.98 -1.03
C SER A 234 -13.36 5.35 -0.66
N LEU A 235 -12.99 6.37 -1.45
CA LEU A 235 -13.30 7.77 -1.19
C LEU A 235 -14.62 8.18 -1.89
N PRO A 236 -15.74 8.38 -1.15
CA PRO A 236 -16.97 8.91 -1.72
C PRO A 236 -16.86 10.40 -2.04
N MET A 237 -17.64 10.88 -3.01
CA MET A 237 -17.74 12.30 -3.38
C MET A 237 -16.37 12.99 -3.43
N ALA A 238 -15.41 12.39 -4.13
CA ALA A 238 -14.00 12.74 -4.01
C ALA A 238 -13.71 14.23 -4.25
N TRP A 239 -14.50 14.89 -5.09
CA TRP A 239 -14.43 16.34 -5.32
C TRP A 239 -14.63 17.21 -4.07
N LYS A 240 -15.39 16.74 -3.07
CA LYS A 240 -15.55 17.42 -1.77
C LYS A 240 -14.43 17.11 -0.77
N GLN A 241 -13.53 16.21 -1.11
CA GLN A 241 -12.54 15.67 -0.18
C GLN A 241 -11.14 16.25 -0.43
N PHE A 242 -10.96 17.05 -1.48
CA PHE A 242 -9.70 17.72 -1.79
C PHE A 242 -9.86 19.23 -1.75
N GLU A 243 -8.78 19.92 -1.39
CA GLU A 243 -8.66 21.38 -1.50
C GLU A 243 -9.05 21.88 -2.90
N ASP A 244 -9.71 23.04 -2.95
CA ASP A 244 -10.16 23.69 -4.19
C ASP A 244 -10.85 22.74 -5.20
N GLU A 245 -11.59 21.77 -4.67
CA GLU A 245 -12.24 20.69 -5.44
C GLU A 245 -11.30 19.98 -6.43
N GLY A 246 -10.06 19.73 -6.00
CA GLY A 246 -9.01 19.10 -6.80
C GLY A 246 -8.07 20.08 -7.52
N GLY A 247 -8.16 21.37 -7.22
CA GLY A 247 -7.19 22.39 -7.62
C GLY A 247 -7.05 22.62 -9.13
N ASP A 248 -5.84 22.91 -9.59
CA ASP A 248 -5.50 23.24 -10.98
C ASP A 248 -5.24 22.01 -11.88
N GLY A 249 -5.31 20.80 -11.31
CA GLY A 249 -4.96 19.55 -12.00
C GLY A 249 -3.47 19.21 -12.03
N SER A 250 -2.61 20.00 -11.38
CA SER A 250 -1.19 19.69 -11.18
C SER A 250 -0.99 18.36 -10.43
N GLY A 251 -1.94 18.03 -9.54
CA GLY A 251 -1.82 16.93 -8.58
C GLY A 251 -1.41 17.40 -7.18
N LYS A 252 -1.32 18.71 -6.94
CA LYS A 252 -0.87 19.28 -5.66
C LYS A 252 -1.96 19.43 -4.61
N ALA A 253 -3.24 19.55 -5.00
CA ALA A 253 -4.36 19.69 -4.06
C ALA A 253 -4.36 18.57 -3.00
N ARG A 254 -4.55 18.93 -1.73
CA ARG A 254 -4.40 17.99 -0.62
C ARG A 254 -5.72 17.41 -0.16
N LEU A 255 -5.66 16.20 0.38
CA LEU A 255 -6.81 15.50 0.96
C LEU A 255 -7.18 16.13 2.30
N LEU A 256 -8.44 16.55 2.41
CA LEU A 256 -8.99 17.21 3.60
C LEU A 256 -9.11 16.23 4.78
N PRO A 257 -9.04 16.74 6.03
CA PRO A 257 -9.24 15.94 7.23
C PRO A 257 -10.58 15.20 7.21
N SER A 258 -10.52 13.86 7.31
CA SER A 258 -11.70 12.99 7.34
C SER A 258 -11.32 11.58 7.79
N GLY A 259 -12.30 10.76 8.17
CA GLY A 259 -12.07 9.32 8.39
C GLY A 259 -11.59 8.57 7.14
N ASN A 260 -11.85 9.09 5.93
CA ASN A 260 -11.30 8.52 4.70
C ASN A 260 -9.79 8.81 4.55
N ARG A 261 -9.33 9.95 5.06
CA ARG A 261 -7.90 10.28 5.15
C ARG A 261 -7.20 9.34 6.12
N GLU A 262 -7.78 9.12 7.30
CA GLU A 262 -7.26 8.15 8.28
C GLU A 262 -7.22 6.74 7.69
N ARG A 263 -8.28 6.32 6.99
CA ARG A 263 -8.30 5.03 6.29
C ARG A 263 -7.17 4.88 5.27
N LEU A 264 -6.80 5.95 4.57
CA LEU A 264 -5.65 5.90 3.65
C LEU A 264 -4.37 5.60 4.41
N VAL A 265 -4.15 6.28 5.54
CA VAL A 265 -2.98 6.07 6.40
C VAL A 265 -2.93 4.61 6.87
N ASP A 266 -4.03 4.07 7.39
CA ASP A 266 -4.12 2.66 7.80
C ASP A 266 -3.72 1.70 6.67
N CYS A 267 -4.18 1.96 5.44
CA CYS A 267 -3.88 1.12 4.29
C CYS A 267 -2.39 1.14 3.92
N MET A 268 -1.74 2.32 4.01
CA MET A 268 -0.31 2.45 3.68
C MET A 268 0.55 1.85 4.79
N GLU A 269 0.17 2.04 6.05
CA GLU A 269 0.83 1.47 7.21
C GLU A 269 0.78 -0.06 7.18
N GLU A 270 -0.41 -0.64 6.92
CA GLU A 270 -0.60 -2.07 6.74
C GLU A 270 0.24 -2.60 5.57
N PHE A 271 0.20 -1.93 4.42
CA PHE A 271 0.97 -2.32 3.25
C PHE A 271 2.47 -2.41 3.54
N VAL A 272 3.06 -1.43 4.24
CA VAL A 272 4.48 -1.46 4.62
C VAL A 272 4.79 -2.67 5.50
N ARG A 273 3.98 -2.93 6.54
CA ARG A 273 4.17 -4.09 7.43
C ARG A 273 4.14 -5.41 6.67
N TYR A 274 3.12 -5.62 5.83
CA TYR A 274 3.02 -6.84 5.02
C TYR A 274 4.21 -6.98 4.08
N THR A 275 4.65 -5.89 3.45
CA THR A 275 5.77 -5.94 2.50
C THR A 275 7.08 -6.30 3.20
N ILE A 276 7.35 -5.76 4.40
CA ILE A 276 8.51 -6.13 5.22
C ILE A 276 8.51 -7.63 5.54
N ILE A 277 7.36 -8.18 5.92
CA ILE A 277 7.21 -9.59 6.30
C ILE A 277 7.37 -10.50 5.08
N MET A 278 6.78 -10.12 3.94
CA MET A 278 6.65 -11.02 2.78
C MET A 278 7.85 -10.97 1.84
N ARG A 279 8.50 -9.80 1.67
CA ARG A 279 9.60 -9.59 0.71
C ARG A 279 10.72 -10.63 0.79
N PRO A 280 11.22 -11.02 1.99
CA PRO A 280 12.27 -12.05 2.09
C PRO A 280 11.86 -13.44 1.59
N HIS A 281 10.58 -13.65 1.31
CA HIS A 281 9.98 -14.96 1.03
C HIS A 281 9.31 -15.03 -0.35
N PHE A 282 9.50 -14.05 -1.23
CA PHE A 282 8.87 -14.05 -2.56
C PHE A 282 9.21 -15.31 -3.39
N GLU A 283 10.43 -15.82 -3.27
CA GLU A 283 10.86 -17.02 -3.99
C GLU A 283 10.13 -18.28 -3.51
N ILE A 284 9.97 -18.46 -2.18
CA ILE A 284 9.29 -19.65 -1.63
C ILE A 284 7.80 -19.67 -1.98
N PHE A 285 7.14 -18.51 -2.13
CA PHE A 285 5.75 -18.44 -2.58
C PHE A 285 5.57 -18.88 -4.05
N GLY A 286 6.66 -18.90 -4.83
CA GLY A 286 6.68 -19.44 -6.18
C GLY A 286 6.93 -20.95 -6.26
N ASP A 287 7.45 -21.58 -5.21
CA ASP A 287 7.80 -23.00 -5.23
C ASP A 287 6.58 -23.90 -5.00
N ARG A 288 5.88 -24.21 -6.09
CA ARG A 288 4.60 -24.95 -6.07
C ARG A 288 4.79 -26.41 -6.42
N PHE A 289 4.08 -27.27 -5.70
CA PHE A 289 4.05 -28.72 -5.93
C PHE A 289 3.75 -29.10 -7.39
N SER A 290 2.73 -28.49 -8.01
CA SER A 290 2.36 -28.78 -9.39
C SER A 290 3.45 -28.38 -10.39
N GLU A 291 4.10 -27.24 -10.17
CA GLU A 291 5.20 -26.77 -11.03
C GLU A 291 6.45 -27.64 -10.86
N ARG A 292 6.75 -28.13 -9.64
CA ARG A 292 7.81 -29.13 -9.40
C ARG A 292 7.54 -30.42 -10.18
N LYS A 293 6.31 -30.95 -10.09
CA LYS A 293 5.90 -32.17 -10.81
C LYS A 293 6.03 -32.00 -12.33
N GLU A 294 5.62 -30.85 -12.87
CA GLU A 294 5.74 -30.56 -14.31
C GLU A 294 7.20 -30.49 -14.77
N ARG A 295 8.09 -29.86 -13.99
CA ARG A 295 9.53 -29.79 -14.28
C ARG A 295 10.14 -31.19 -14.35
N THR A 296 9.90 -32.02 -13.34
CA THR A 296 10.39 -33.41 -13.30
C THR A 296 9.89 -34.23 -14.49
N GLU A 297 8.61 -34.09 -14.87
CA GLU A 297 8.07 -34.83 -16.02
C GLU A 297 8.67 -34.35 -17.35
N LYS A 298 8.93 -33.04 -17.50
CA LYS A 298 9.63 -32.50 -18.68
C LYS A 298 11.07 -32.98 -18.76
N GLU A 299 11.77 -33.06 -17.63
CA GLU A 299 13.14 -33.60 -17.54
C GLU A 299 13.17 -35.09 -17.89
N ARG A 300 12.23 -35.89 -17.35
CA ARG A 300 12.09 -37.31 -17.69
C ARG A 300 11.91 -37.52 -19.19
N LYS A 301 10.98 -36.79 -19.81
CA LYS A 301 10.72 -36.88 -21.27
C LYS A 301 11.91 -36.44 -22.13
N LYS A 302 12.72 -35.47 -21.67
CA LYS A 302 13.95 -35.07 -22.39
C LYS A 302 15.03 -36.15 -22.36
N ASN A 303 15.11 -36.92 -21.27
CA ASN A 303 16.07 -38.01 -21.12
C ASN A 303 15.63 -39.31 -21.83
N GLU A 304 14.36 -39.40 -22.26
CA GLU A 304 13.79 -40.55 -22.99
C GLU A 304 13.90 -40.40 -24.53
N VAL A 305 14.62 -39.41 -25.08
CA VAL A 305 14.83 -39.28 -26.54
C VAL A 305 15.72 -40.45 -27.04
N PRO A 306 15.30 -41.22 -28.07
CA PRO A 306 15.96 -42.46 -28.45
C PRO A 306 17.34 -42.22 -29.10
N VAL A 307 18.26 -43.15 -28.83
CA VAL A 307 19.62 -43.24 -29.38
C VAL A 307 19.64 -43.59 -30.90
N ASP A 308 18.50 -43.80 -31.54
CA ASP A 308 18.42 -44.29 -32.93
C ASP A 308 18.39 -43.19 -34.01
N LYS A 309 19.33 -42.24 -33.96
CA LYS A 309 19.72 -41.41 -35.11
C LYS A 309 21.22 -41.08 -35.08
N ILE A 310 22.06 -42.09 -35.32
CA ILE A 310 23.45 -41.94 -35.80
C ILE A 310 23.63 -42.89 -36.97
#